data_AF-A0A6G1HCJ4-F1
#
_entry.id   AF-A0A6G1HCJ4-F1
#
_cell.length_a   1.000
_cell.length_b   1.000
_cell.length_c   1.000
_cell.angle_alpha   90.00
_cell.angle_beta   90.00
_cell.angle_gamma   90.00
#
_symmetry.space_group_name_H-M   'P 1'
#
loop_
_entity.id
_entity.type
_entity.pdbx_description
1 polymer ?
#
loop_
_entity_poly.entity_id
_entity_poly.type
_entity_poly.pdbx_seq_one_letter_code
_entity_poly.pdbx_strand_id
1 'polypeptide(L)'
;MEIDAIIQNQLAQNPTQSYPMTDTNILQYNCGNSNGDKAKPGFDSIDPSRFPILAIQEPMVTERNPGYTYTPRNYRTSRPVSLGMRVVFMIHDKVPLTAWKHVSATDYTELLQVSLNGTDLQIINIYSPPGPPSAPTIDKWEELEQVLRQTKPGNLLLIGDLNCHHPAWGGRRIDPEPRADHLIKRLERFQLTLLNQPGTATWGRGGRDSTIDLGFATPGLIPMVMKYKPHPE
;
A
#
# COMPACT_ATOMS: atom_id res chain seq x y z
N MET A 1 -3.35 12.68 -0.38
CA MET A 1 -2.54 12.55 -1.60
C MET A 1 -2.56 11.08 -1.99
N GLU A 2 -2.82 10.77 -3.25
CA GLU A 2 -2.75 9.40 -3.80
C GLU A 2 -1.30 9.05 -4.13
N ILE A 3 -0.89 7.77 -4.08
CA ILE A 3 0.41 7.35 -4.64
C ILE A 3 0.20 6.27 -5.71
N ASP A 4 0.74 6.53 -6.91
CA ASP A 4 0.72 5.61 -8.05
C ASP A 4 1.87 4.61 -7.94
N ALA A 5 1.61 3.30 -7.89
CA ALA A 5 2.61 2.26 -8.20
C ALA A 5 2.24 1.57 -9.53
N ILE A 6 3.03 1.75 -10.60
CA ILE A 6 2.83 1.10 -11.91
C ILE A 6 3.85 -0.03 -12.06
N ILE A 7 3.42 -1.28 -12.32
CA ILE A 7 4.32 -2.44 -12.52
C ILE A 7 4.13 -3.06 -13.91
N GLN A 8 5.13 -3.06 -14.79
CA GLN A 8 5.08 -3.72 -16.11
C GLN A 8 6.11 -4.85 -16.30
N ASN A 9 5.71 -5.91 -17.00
CA ASN A 9 6.60 -6.97 -17.49
C ASN A 9 6.66 -6.94 -19.04
N GLN A 10 7.84 -6.74 -19.62
CA GLN A 10 8.03 -6.68 -21.08
C GLN A 10 8.36 -8.05 -21.65
N LEU A 11 7.35 -8.83 -22.06
CA LEU A 11 7.52 -9.90 -23.05
C LEU A 11 6.29 -9.97 -23.99
N ALA A 12 6.58 -10.16 -25.28
CA ALA A 12 5.67 -10.02 -26.42
C ALA A 12 4.41 -10.91 -26.37
N GLN A 13 3.32 -10.38 -26.93
CA GLN A 13 1.94 -10.91 -26.88
C GLN A 13 1.65 -12.03 -27.90
N ASN A 14 0.78 -12.97 -27.52
CA ASN A 14 -0.04 -13.80 -28.41
C ASN A 14 -1.52 -13.69 -27.96
N PRO A 15 -2.49 -13.42 -28.85
CA PRO A 15 -3.88 -13.12 -28.46
C PRO A 15 -4.80 -14.33 -28.69
N THR A 16 -5.00 -15.17 -27.67
CA THR A 16 -6.20 -16.02 -27.48
C THR A 16 -6.06 -16.86 -26.21
N GLN A 17 -6.38 -16.29 -25.05
CA GLN A 17 -6.76 -16.98 -23.83
C GLN A 17 -7.22 -15.91 -22.83
N SER A 18 -8.16 -16.25 -21.93
CA SER A 18 -8.61 -15.39 -20.83
C SER A 18 -7.41 -14.65 -20.23
N TYR A 19 -7.32 -13.34 -20.47
CA TYR A 19 -6.08 -12.60 -20.32
C TYR A 19 -5.55 -12.74 -18.88
N PRO A 20 -4.43 -13.46 -18.66
CA PRO A 20 -3.73 -13.33 -17.38
C PRO A 20 -3.32 -11.87 -17.23
N MET A 21 -3.43 -11.31 -16.01
CA MET A 21 -3.00 -9.93 -15.78
C MET A 21 -1.51 -9.83 -16.13
N THR A 22 -1.18 -8.99 -17.11
CA THR A 22 0.19 -8.81 -17.61
C THR A 22 0.96 -7.77 -16.80
N ASP A 23 0.22 -6.78 -16.32
CA ASP A 23 0.64 -5.67 -15.49
C ASP A 23 -0.48 -5.35 -14.50
N THR A 24 -0.13 -4.60 -13.45
CA THR A 24 -1.13 -4.07 -12.53
C THR A 24 -0.65 -2.75 -11.95
N ASN A 25 -1.63 -1.92 -11.65
CA ASN A 25 -1.41 -0.64 -10.99
C ASN A 25 -2.14 -0.67 -9.65
N ILE A 26 -1.44 -0.17 -8.64
CA ILE A 26 -1.93 -0.13 -7.27
C ILE A 26 -2.00 1.32 -6.84
N LEU A 27 -3.17 1.73 -6.35
CA LEU A 27 -3.36 3.03 -5.71
C LEU A 27 -3.17 2.86 -4.20
N GLN A 28 -2.19 3.53 -3.61
CA GLN A 28 -2.07 3.64 -2.16
C GLN A 28 -2.79 4.91 -1.68
N TYR A 29 -3.64 4.78 -0.66
CA TYR A 29 -4.39 5.93 -0.12
C TYR A 29 -4.78 5.77 1.37
N ASN A 30 -4.31 6.70 2.21
CA ASN A 30 -4.81 6.85 3.58
C ASN A 30 -6.08 7.72 3.58
N CYS A 31 -7.21 7.13 4.00
CA CYS A 31 -8.52 7.79 4.03
C CYS A 31 -8.73 8.71 5.23
N GLY A 32 -7.92 8.62 6.29
CA GLY A 32 -8.15 9.32 7.54
C GLY A 32 -9.56 9.10 8.10
N ASN A 33 -10.10 7.87 7.96
CA ASN A 33 -11.46 7.49 8.33
C ASN A 33 -12.55 8.29 7.58
N SER A 34 -12.34 8.64 6.31
CA SER A 34 -13.26 9.50 5.55
C SER A 34 -13.60 9.06 4.11
N ASN A 35 -13.31 7.83 3.71
CA ASN A 35 -13.69 7.30 2.37
C ASN A 35 -15.20 7.30 2.11
N GLY A 36 -16.05 7.25 3.14
CA GLY A 36 -17.50 7.42 2.99
C GLY A 36 -18.00 8.87 3.10
N ASP A 37 -17.09 9.83 3.26
CA ASP A 37 -17.39 11.25 3.47
C ASP A 37 -16.47 12.10 2.58
N LYS A 38 -15.44 12.74 3.15
CA LYS A 38 -14.58 13.70 2.44
C LYS A 38 -13.81 13.10 1.26
N ALA A 39 -13.35 11.86 1.38
CA ALA A 39 -12.62 11.19 0.31
C ALA A 39 -13.54 10.48 -0.70
N LYS A 40 -14.85 10.46 -0.46
CA LYS A 40 -15.81 9.77 -1.34
C LYS A 40 -15.79 10.27 -2.79
N PRO A 41 -15.76 11.58 -3.09
CA PRO A 41 -15.72 12.05 -4.47
C PRO A 41 -14.47 11.58 -5.23
N GLY A 42 -13.32 11.51 -4.54
CA GLY A 42 -12.09 10.96 -5.12
C GLY A 42 -12.22 9.46 -5.40
N PHE A 43 -12.80 8.71 -4.47
CA PHE A 43 -13.08 7.29 -4.67
C PHE A 43 -14.04 7.04 -5.84
N ASP A 44 -15.02 7.92 -6.05
CA ASP A 44 -15.97 7.85 -7.15
C ASP A 44 -15.34 8.18 -8.51
N SER A 45 -14.24 8.95 -8.54
CA SER A 45 -13.53 9.33 -9.76
C SER A 45 -12.37 8.39 -10.13
N ILE A 46 -12.06 7.39 -9.29
CA ILE A 46 -11.01 6.39 -9.59
C ILE A 46 -11.35 5.69 -10.91
N ASP A 47 -10.46 5.82 -11.89
CA ASP A 47 -10.53 5.04 -13.12
C ASP A 47 -10.07 3.60 -12.84
N PRO A 48 -10.97 2.60 -12.85
CA PRO A 48 -10.59 1.22 -12.61
C PRO A 48 -9.71 0.66 -13.72
N SER A 49 -9.70 1.25 -14.93
CA SER A 49 -8.75 0.88 -15.99
C SER A 49 -7.31 1.14 -15.52
N ARG A 50 -7.11 2.26 -14.82
CA ARG A 50 -5.81 2.70 -14.29
C ARG A 50 -5.49 2.12 -12.93
N PHE A 51 -6.44 1.88 -12.02
CA PHE A 51 -6.15 1.37 -10.66
C PHE A 51 -7.04 0.19 -10.26
N PRO A 52 -6.82 -1.02 -10.80
CA PRO A 52 -7.59 -2.21 -10.43
C PRO A 52 -7.55 -2.57 -8.93
N ILE A 53 -6.49 -2.20 -8.22
CA ILE A 53 -6.24 -2.58 -6.84
C ILE A 53 -5.96 -1.31 -6.04
N LEU A 54 -6.68 -1.13 -4.94
CA LEU A 54 -6.48 -0.03 -4.01
C LEU A 54 -5.97 -0.59 -2.68
N ALA A 55 -4.85 -0.08 -2.20
CA ALA A 55 -4.30 -0.34 -0.87
C ALA A 55 -4.73 0.78 0.08
N ILE A 56 -5.78 0.53 0.84
CA ILE A 56 -6.45 1.55 1.66
C ILE A 56 -5.93 1.48 3.09
N GLN A 57 -5.50 2.63 3.64
CA GLN A 57 -5.26 2.83 5.07
C GLN A 57 -6.40 3.67 5.68
N GLU A 58 -6.65 3.45 6.97
CA GLU A 58 -7.71 4.06 7.78
C GLU A 58 -9.09 4.11 7.10
N PRO A 59 -9.64 2.97 6.61
CA PRO A 59 -11.00 2.94 6.09
C PRO A 59 -11.99 3.37 7.18
N MET A 60 -13.00 4.17 6.81
CA MET A 60 -14.08 4.57 7.71
C MET A 60 -14.92 3.34 8.04
N VAL A 61 -14.80 2.87 9.28
CA VAL A 61 -15.66 1.85 9.88
C VAL A 61 -16.17 2.41 11.21
N THR A 62 -17.48 2.36 11.43
CA THR A 62 -18.12 2.99 12.59
C THR A 62 -18.84 1.95 13.43
N GLU A 63 -19.02 2.20 14.73
CA GLU A 63 -19.81 1.31 15.60
C GLU A 63 -21.26 1.13 15.10
N ARG A 64 -21.81 2.13 14.41
CA ARG A 64 -23.14 2.05 13.77
C ARG A 64 -23.17 1.05 12.63
N ASN A 65 -22.06 0.91 11.89
CA ASN A 65 -21.94 0.05 10.71
C ASN A 65 -20.60 -0.72 10.75
N PRO A 66 -20.41 -1.67 11.69
CA PRO A 66 -19.11 -2.27 11.97
C PRO A 66 -18.64 -3.25 10.89
N GLY A 67 -19.54 -3.68 10.01
CA GLY A 67 -19.27 -4.58 8.88
C GLY A 67 -19.24 -3.87 7.52
N TYR A 68 -19.10 -2.54 7.51
CA TYR A 68 -19.17 -1.75 6.29
C TYR A 68 -18.12 -0.64 6.27
N THR A 69 -17.48 -0.49 5.12
CA THR A 69 -16.75 0.71 4.75
C THR A 69 -17.12 1.08 3.31
N TYR A 70 -17.07 2.38 2.99
CA TYR A 70 -17.37 2.80 1.63
C TYR A 70 -16.38 2.15 0.65
N THR A 71 -16.93 1.50 -0.37
CA THR A 71 -16.16 0.83 -1.42
C THR A 71 -16.66 1.36 -2.76
N PRO A 72 -15.79 1.79 -3.69
CA PRO A 72 -16.22 2.31 -4.98
C PRO A 72 -17.01 1.26 -5.78
N ARG A 73 -17.81 1.72 -6.73
CA ARG A 73 -18.62 0.84 -7.57
C ARG A 73 -17.75 -0.21 -8.27
N ASN A 74 -18.20 -1.47 -8.25
CA ASN A 74 -17.51 -2.63 -8.81
C ASN A 74 -16.15 -2.94 -8.17
N TYR A 75 -15.86 -2.40 -6.99
CA TYR A 75 -14.79 -2.88 -6.13
C TYR A 75 -15.40 -3.75 -5.02
N ARG A 76 -14.59 -4.67 -4.52
CA ARG A 76 -14.88 -5.48 -3.33
C ARG A 76 -13.71 -5.42 -2.37
N THR A 77 -13.98 -5.54 -1.07
CA THR A 77 -12.92 -5.68 -0.07
C THR A 77 -12.27 -7.07 -0.19
N SER A 78 -10.97 -7.15 0.03
CA SER A 78 -10.19 -8.40 0.02
C SER A 78 -10.56 -9.36 1.14
N ARG A 79 -11.16 -8.84 2.22
CA ARG A 79 -11.62 -9.57 3.40
C ARG A 79 -12.89 -8.93 3.99
N PRO A 80 -13.63 -9.62 4.88
CA PRO A 80 -14.76 -9.03 5.60
C PRO A 80 -14.32 -7.80 6.41
N VAL A 81 -15.14 -6.74 6.37
CA VAL A 81 -14.90 -5.52 7.14
C VAL A 81 -15.24 -5.76 8.61
N SER A 82 -14.42 -5.22 9.51
CA SER A 82 -14.59 -5.30 10.96
C SER A 82 -14.24 -3.97 11.62
N LEU A 83 -14.92 -3.67 12.73
CA LEU A 83 -14.59 -2.52 13.57
C LEU A 83 -13.13 -2.61 14.05
N GLY A 84 -12.39 -1.51 13.99
CA GLY A 84 -10.97 -1.44 14.38
C GLY A 84 -9.98 -1.68 13.25
N MET A 85 -10.43 -2.21 12.11
CA MET A 85 -9.61 -2.38 10.90
C MET A 85 -9.01 -1.05 10.45
N ARG A 86 -7.71 -1.04 10.21
CA ARG A 86 -6.94 0.12 9.71
C ARG A 86 -6.38 -0.07 8.32
N VAL A 87 -6.41 -1.28 7.76
CA VAL A 87 -6.04 -1.54 6.38
C VAL A 87 -6.98 -2.52 5.70
N VAL A 88 -7.26 -2.26 4.43
CA VAL A 88 -8.00 -3.16 3.56
C VAL A 88 -7.53 -2.99 2.11
N PHE A 89 -7.51 -4.07 1.32
CA PHE A 89 -7.45 -3.91 -0.13
C PHE A 89 -8.86 -3.81 -0.72
N MET A 90 -9.04 -2.93 -1.69
CA MET A 90 -10.24 -2.90 -2.53
C MET A 90 -9.85 -3.32 -3.94
N ILE A 91 -10.52 -4.32 -4.49
CA ILE A 91 -10.14 -4.97 -5.75
C ILE A 91 -11.31 -4.85 -6.73
N HIS A 92 -11.05 -4.29 -7.90
CA HIS A 92 -12.07 -4.13 -8.93
C HIS A 92 -12.46 -5.49 -9.54
N ASP A 93 -13.73 -5.64 -9.92
CA ASP A 93 -14.31 -6.87 -10.49
C ASP A 93 -13.65 -7.33 -11.80
N LYS A 94 -12.92 -6.43 -12.48
CA LYS A 94 -12.11 -6.76 -13.66
C LYS A 94 -10.93 -7.67 -13.33
N VAL A 95 -10.47 -7.67 -12.08
CA VAL A 95 -9.44 -8.58 -11.61
C VAL A 95 -10.11 -9.92 -11.28
N PRO A 96 -9.78 -11.01 -12.01
CA PRO A 96 -10.40 -12.30 -11.78
C PRO A 96 -10.19 -12.76 -10.32
N LEU A 97 -11.21 -13.36 -9.71
CA LEU A 97 -11.12 -13.90 -8.34
C LEU A 97 -10.03 -14.97 -8.20
N THR A 98 -9.66 -15.63 -9.29
CA THR A 98 -8.57 -16.62 -9.34
C THR A 98 -7.20 -15.98 -9.44
N ALA A 99 -7.11 -14.67 -9.74
CA ALA A 99 -5.86 -13.94 -9.92
C ALA A 99 -5.35 -13.29 -8.64
N TRP A 100 -6.06 -13.44 -7.51
CA TRP A 100 -5.60 -12.94 -6.23
C TRP A 100 -6.07 -13.81 -5.07
N LYS A 101 -5.37 -13.69 -3.95
CA LYS A 101 -5.67 -14.39 -2.71
C LYS A 101 -5.30 -13.52 -1.52
N HIS A 102 -6.25 -13.34 -0.60
CA HIS A 102 -5.95 -12.88 0.75
C HIS A 102 -5.12 -13.95 1.48
N VAL A 103 -3.91 -13.57 1.93
CA VAL A 103 -3.01 -14.51 2.62
C VAL A 103 -3.19 -14.42 4.13
N SER A 104 -3.08 -13.21 4.68
CA SER A 104 -3.25 -12.95 6.11
C SER A 104 -3.45 -11.46 6.38
N ALA A 105 -4.02 -11.14 7.55
CA ALA A 105 -4.18 -9.78 8.00
C ALA A 105 -4.20 -9.68 9.53
N THR A 106 -3.75 -8.55 10.04
CA THR A 106 -4.13 -7.98 11.34
C THR A 106 -5.06 -6.79 11.10
N ASP A 107 -5.35 -6.01 12.14
CA ASP A 107 -6.05 -4.73 11.94
C ASP A 107 -5.19 -3.71 11.19
N TYR A 108 -3.86 -3.77 11.34
CA TYR A 108 -2.93 -2.75 10.86
C TYR A 108 -2.08 -3.17 9.66
N THR A 109 -2.01 -4.47 9.35
CA THR A 109 -1.23 -4.99 8.22
C THR A 109 -2.01 -6.06 7.47
N GLU A 110 -2.01 -6.04 6.14
CA GLU A 110 -2.64 -7.05 5.30
C GLU A 110 -1.71 -7.50 4.17
N LEU A 111 -1.65 -8.81 3.92
CA LEU A 111 -0.89 -9.43 2.84
C LEU A 111 -1.83 -10.01 1.77
N LEU A 112 -1.70 -9.47 0.57
CA LEU A 112 -2.39 -9.92 -0.64
C LEU A 112 -1.39 -10.58 -1.58
N GLN A 113 -1.73 -11.74 -2.14
CA GLN A 113 -1.00 -12.32 -3.27
C GLN A 113 -1.80 -12.07 -4.55
N VAL A 114 -1.13 -11.59 -5.60
CA VAL A 114 -1.71 -11.32 -6.92
C VAL A 114 -0.88 -12.06 -7.98
N SER A 115 -1.53 -12.86 -8.81
CA SER A 115 -0.87 -13.60 -9.89
C SER A 115 -0.86 -12.75 -11.17
N LEU A 116 0.33 -12.46 -11.68
CA LEU A 116 0.62 -11.68 -12.88
C LEU A 116 1.38 -12.55 -13.89
N ASN A 117 0.78 -12.93 -15.01
CA ASN A 117 1.41 -13.75 -16.07
C ASN A 117 2.28 -14.92 -15.56
N GLY A 118 1.76 -15.70 -14.61
CA GLY A 118 2.47 -16.86 -14.05
C GLY A 118 3.54 -16.53 -13.01
N THR A 119 3.68 -15.26 -12.61
CA THR A 119 4.51 -14.81 -11.48
C THR A 119 3.60 -14.30 -10.36
N ASP A 120 3.91 -14.65 -9.11
CA ASP A 120 3.19 -14.10 -7.95
C ASP A 120 3.85 -12.81 -7.46
N LEU A 121 3.04 -11.76 -7.31
CA LEU A 121 3.35 -10.53 -6.60
C LEU A 121 2.71 -10.59 -5.21
N GLN A 122 3.52 -10.42 -4.17
CA GLN A 122 3.04 -10.25 -2.80
C GLN A 122 2.97 -8.75 -2.48
N ILE A 123 1.88 -8.30 -1.90
CA ILE A 123 1.64 -6.90 -1.56
C ILE A 123 1.26 -6.82 -0.08
N ILE A 124 2.07 -6.11 0.71
CA ILE A 124 1.78 -5.76 2.09
C ILE A 124 1.23 -4.34 2.10
N ASN A 125 0.02 -4.18 2.65
CA ASN A 125 -0.58 -2.89 2.99
C ASN A 125 -0.46 -2.69 4.50
N ILE A 126 0.09 -1.57 4.95
CA ILE A 126 0.28 -1.27 6.37
C ILE A 126 -0.18 0.15 6.74
N TYR A 127 -0.73 0.27 7.95
CA TYR A 127 -0.88 1.53 8.66
C TYR A 127 -0.13 1.43 9.99
N SER A 128 0.87 2.29 10.18
CA SER A 128 1.51 2.51 11.48
C SER A 128 0.97 3.81 12.07
N PRO A 129 0.30 3.78 13.23
CA PRO A 129 -0.12 5.00 13.91
C PRO A 129 1.05 5.96 14.20
N PRO A 130 0.77 7.27 14.35
CA PRO A 130 1.77 8.19 14.85
C PRO A 130 2.14 7.83 16.30
N GLY A 131 3.44 7.74 16.54
CA GLY A 131 4.03 7.48 17.85
C GLY A 131 5.08 8.53 18.21
N PRO A 132 5.67 8.46 19.43
CA PRO A 132 6.73 9.37 19.83
C PRO A 132 7.93 9.28 18.86
N PRO A 133 8.49 10.40 18.38
CA PRO A 133 9.67 10.39 17.50
C PRO A 133 10.87 9.64 18.11
N SER A 134 10.97 9.65 19.45
CA SER A 134 12.03 8.96 20.20
C SER A 134 11.76 7.46 20.42
N ALA A 135 10.64 6.91 19.93
CA ALA A 135 10.34 5.49 20.06
C ALA A 135 11.38 4.64 19.32
N PRO A 136 11.73 3.44 19.83
CA PRO A 136 12.76 2.60 19.22
C PRO A 136 12.30 1.92 17.93
N THR A 137 10.98 1.76 17.74
CA THR A 137 10.36 1.10 16.60
C THR A 137 9.12 1.88 16.17
N ILE A 138 8.67 1.68 14.93
CA ILE A 138 7.37 2.19 14.50
C ILE A 138 6.27 1.45 15.29
N ASP A 139 5.14 2.11 15.50
CA ASP A 139 3.98 1.43 16.05
C ASP A 139 3.60 0.25 15.15
N LYS A 140 3.21 -0.88 15.76
CA LYS A 140 2.79 -2.09 15.04
C LYS A 140 3.91 -2.79 14.25
N TRP A 141 5.18 -2.52 14.59
CA TRP A 141 6.31 -3.25 14.02
C TRP A 141 6.19 -4.77 14.16
N GLU A 142 5.75 -5.28 15.32
CA GLU A 142 5.63 -6.72 15.59
C GLU A 142 4.59 -7.39 14.67
N GLU A 143 3.47 -6.70 14.42
CA GLU A 143 2.42 -7.17 13.49
C GLU A 143 2.96 -7.20 12.06
N LEU A 144 3.67 -6.15 11.63
CA LEU A 144 4.34 -6.11 10.33
C LEU A 144 5.34 -7.25 10.19
N GLU A 145 6.19 -7.45 11.20
CA GLU A 145 7.22 -8.50 11.19
C GLU A 145 6.59 -9.90 11.11
N GLN A 146 5.48 -10.14 11.80
CA GLN A 146 4.73 -11.39 11.71
C GLN A 146 4.21 -11.64 10.29
N VAL A 147 3.72 -10.60 9.60
CA VAL A 147 3.23 -10.72 8.21
C VAL A 147 4.40 -10.90 7.24
N LEU A 148 5.49 -10.14 7.39
CA LEU A 148 6.70 -10.28 6.57
C LEU A 148 7.26 -11.71 6.60
N ARG A 149 7.23 -12.37 7.77
CA ARG A 149 7.68 -13.77 7.93
C ARG A 149 6.81 -14.80 7.19
N GLN A 150 5.61 -14.43 6.78
CA GLN A 150 4.72 -15.30 5.99
C GLN A 150 4.94 -15.15 4.49
N THR A 151 5.72 -14.15 4.07
CA THR A 151 6.04 -13.96 2.66
C THR A 151 6.93 -15.07 2.14
N LYS A 152 6.74 -15.41 0.87
CA LYS A 152 7.59 -16.33 0.12
C LYS A 152 8.71 -15.56 -0.57
N PRO A 153 9.85 -16.21 -0.88
CA PRO A 153 10.86 -15.62 -1.76
C PRO A 153 10.25 -15.19 -3.10
N GLY A 154 10.58 -13.98 -3.58
CA GLY A 154 10.10 -13.47 -4.87
C GLY A 154 9.78 -11.96 -4.85
N ASN A 155 8.80 -11.58 -5.66
CA ASN A 155 8.36 -10.20 -5.78
C ASN A 155 7.49 -9.81 -4.59
N LEU A 156 7.96 -8.82 -3.83
CA LEU A 156 7.27 -8.28 -2.67
C LEU A 156 7.26 -6.76 -2.75
N LEU A 157 6.08 -6.19 -2.60
CA LEU A 157 5.82 -4.77 -2.44
C LEU A 157 5.27 -4.53 -1.04
N LEU A 158 5.88 -3.63 -0.27
CA LEU A 158 5.33 -3.11 0.98
C LEU A 158 4.97 -1.65 0.76
N ILE A 159 3.72 -1.29 1.03
CA ILE A 159 3.19 0.06 0.86
C ILE A 159 2.32 0.43 2.06
N GLY A 160 2.33 1.69 2.45
CA GLY A 160 1.49 2.14 3.56
C GLY A 160 1.88 3.48 4.14
N ASP A 161 1.08 3.95 5.09
CA ASP A 161 1.39 5.11 5.92
C ASP A 161 2.15 4.63 7.16
N LEU A 162 3.42 5.00 7.25
CA LEU A 162 4.31 4.57 8.32
C LEU A 162 4.51 5.64 9.41
N ASN A 163 3.91 6.83 9.25
CA ASN A 163 3.95 7.94 10.20
C ASN A 163 5.32 8.19 10.86
N CYS A 164 6.42 8.01 10.12
CA CYS A 164 7.78 8.21 10.61
C CYS A 164 8.64 9.03 9.64
N HIS A 165 9.65 9.69 10.20
CA HIS A 165 10.44 10.70 9.50
C HIS A 165 11.91 10.28 9.41
N HIS A 166 12.46 10.37 8.20
CA HIS A 166 13.88 10.09 7.96
C HIS A 166 14.37 10.83 6.70
N PRO A 167 15.65 11.29 6.67
CA PRO A 167 16.22 11.96 5.50
C PRO A 167 16.11 11.18 4.18
N ALA A 168 16.09 9.85 4.24
CA ALA A 168 16.02 8.98 3.06
C ALA A 168 14.73 9.15 2.24
N TRP A 169 13.61 9.54 2.86
CA TRP A 169 12.36 9.82 2.14
C TRP A 169 11.88 11.26 2.34
N GLY A 170 12.11 11.86 3.51
CA GLY A 170 11.75 13.24 3.80
C GLY A 170 12.73 14.29 3.27
N GLY A 171 13.91 13.87 2.81
CA GLY A 171 14.96 14.75 2.28
C GLY A 171 15.87 15.33 3.36
N ARG A 172 16.91 16.06 2.93
CA ARG A 172 18.06 16.47 3.77
C ARG A 172 17.72 17.36 4.98
N ARG A 173 16.51 17.93 5.04
CA ARG A 173 16.09 18.85 6.12
C ARG A 173 15.34 18.15 7.25
N ILE A 174 15.14 16.84 7.14
CA ILE A 174 14.42 16.03 8.11
C ILE A 174 15.41 15.33 9.02
N ASP A 175 15.23 15.48 10.33
CA ASP A 175 16.03 14.74 11.31
C ASP A 175 15.61 13.25 11.31
N PRO A 176 16.56 12.31 11.39
CA PRO A 176 16.24 10.90 11.46
C PRO A 176 15.59 10.55 12.80
N GLU A 177 14.46 9.85 12.75
CA GLU A 177 13.86 9.27 13.95
C GLU A 177 14.42 7.86 14.22
N PRO A 178 14.74 7.48 15.47
CA PRO A 178 15.20 6.13 15.82
C PRO A 178 14.30 4.99 15.30
N ARG A 179 12.97 5.18 15.36
CA ARG A 179 12.00 4.22 14.81
C ARG A 179 12.13 4.02 13.30
N ALA A 180 12.47 5.07 12.56
CA ALA A 180 12.67 5.03 11.12
C ALA A 180 14.01 4.36 10.76
N ASP A 181 15.08 4.64 11.53
CA ASP A 181 16.36 3.93 11.42
C ASP A 181 16.18 2.43 11.67
N HIS A 182 15.43 2.07 12.71
CA HIS A 182 15.11 0.67 13.00
C HIS A 182 14.36 0.04 11.82
N LEU A 183 13.32 0.71 11.30
CA LEU A 183 12.53 0.23 10.18
C LEU A 183 13.42 -0.10 8.97
N ILE A 184 14.27 0.83 8.51
CA ILE A 184 15.15 0.63 7.35
C ILE A 184 16.04 -0.61 7.59
N LYS A 185 16.77 -0.64 8.71
CA LYS A 185 17.69 -1.74 9.05
C LYS A 185 17.01 -3.10 9.11
N ARG A 186 15.74 -3.16 9.50
CA ARG A 186 14.99 -4.40 9.56
C ARG A 186 14.43 -4.80 8.20
N LEU A 187 13.94 -3.85 7.40
CA LEU A 187 13.46 -4.12 6.04
C LEU A 187 14.59 -4.58 5.11
N GLU A 188 15.82 -4.12 5.32
CA GLU A 188 17.02 -4.63 4.61
C GLU A 188 17.18 -6.16 4.76
N ARG A 189 16.81 -6.74 5.90
CA ARG A 189 16.88 -8.20 6.12
C ARG A 189 15.88 -8.98 5.24
N PHE A 190 14.85 -8.30 4.76
CA PHE A 190 13.88 -8.81 3.78
C PHE A 190 14.19 -8.35 2.35
N GLN A 191 15.36 -7.75 2.13
CA GLN A 191 15.81 -7.19 0.85
C GLN A 191 14.87 -6.08 0.32
N LEU A 192 14.10 -5.44 1.20
CA LEU A 192 13.18 -4.38 0.82
C LEU A 192 13.92 -3.04 0.73
N THR A 193 13.87 -2.43 -0.45
CA THR A 193 14.52 -1.14 -0.74
C THR A 193 13.45 -0.07 -0.97
N LEU A 194 13.71 1.14 -0.46
CA LEU A 194 12.82 2.29 -0.58
C LEU A 194 12.58 2.69 -2.05
N LEU A 195 11.32 2.96 -2.40
CA LEU A 195 10.88 3.42 -3.71
C LEU A 195 10.70 4.95 -3.78
N ASN A 196 10.43 5.60 -2.64
CA ASN A 196 10.18 7.04 -2.58
C ASN A 196 11.39 7.85 -3.08
N GLN A 197 11.10 8.91 -3.82
CA GLN A 197 12.09 9.95 -4.10
C GLN A 197 12.24 10.86 -2.87
N PRO A 198 13.47 11.06 -2.34
CA PRO A 198 13.68 11.89 -1.16
C PRO A 198 13.13 13.32 -1.32
N GLY A 199 12.40 13.80 -0.30
CA GLY A 199 11.81 15.14 -0.27
C GLY A 199 10.51 15.30 -1.06
N THR A 200 9.95 14.20 -1.58
CA THR A 200 8.66 14.23 -2.27
C THR A 200 7.53 14.06 -1.25
N ALA A 201 6.81 15.15 -0.96
CA ALA A 201 5.69 15.12 -0.02
C ALA A 201 4.59 14.15 -0.46
N THR A 202 4.03 13.41 0.50
CA THR A 202 2.89 12.49 0.32
C THR A 202 1.70 12.89 1.20
N TRP A 203 1.94 13.75 2.18
CA TRP A 203 0.93 14.30 3.05
C TRP A 203 1.09 15.81 3.13
N GLY A 204 -0.02 16.53 3.18
CA GLY A 204 -0.02 17.99 3.30
C GLY A 204 -1.26 18.51 3.99
N ARG A 205 -1.10 19.38 4.99
CA ARG A 205 -2.20 20.09 5.63
C ARG A 205 -1.74 21.41 6.24
N GLY A 206 -2.49 22.49 5.97
CA GLY A 206 -2.27 23.78 6.62
C GLY A 206 -0.87 24.37 6.42
N GLY A 207 -0.29 24.19 5.21
CA GLY A 207 1.04 24.68 4.86
C GLY A 207 2.20 23.84 5.42
N ARG A 208 1.92 22.68 6.02
CA ARG A 208 2.92 21.67 6.37
C ARG A 208 2.83 20.49 5.43
N ASP A 209 3.96 19.96 5.04
CA ASP A 209 4.10 18.78 4.21
C ASP A 209 5.04 17.75 4.84
N SER A 210 4.82 16.48 4.52
CA SER A 210 5.68 15.38 4.96
C SER A 210 5.62 14.22 3.97
N THR A 211 6.65 13.37 4.02
CA THR A 211 6.70 12.09 3.32
C THR A 211 6.56 11.00 4.37
N ILE A 212 5.36 10.45 4.52
CA ILE A 212 5.04 9.41 5.53
C ILE A 212 4.37 8.19 4.92
N ASP A 213 3.86 8.33 3.70
CA ASP A 213 3.36 7.24 2.88
C ASP A 213 4.54 6.68 2.08
N LEU A 214 4.94 5.45 2.42
CA LEU A 214 6.18 4.86 1.95
C LEU A 214 5.93 3.58 1.15
N GLY A 215 6.81 3.34 0.19
CA GLY A 215 6.84 2.15 -0.64
C GLY A 215 8.22 1.52 -0.58
N PHE A 216 8.26 0.19 -0.42
CA PHE A 216 9.48 -0.61 -0.47
C PHE A 216 9.25 -1.83 -1.36
N ALA A 217 10.27 -2.23 -2.12
CA ALA A 217 10.18 -3.39 -2.99
C ALA A 217 11.43 -4.26 -2.93
N THR A 218 11.27 -5.56 -3.21
CA THR A 218 12.41 -6.46 -3.40
C THR A 218 13.13 -6.16 -4.72
N PRO A 219 14.42 -6.51 -4.86
CA PRO A 219 15.23 -6.08 -6.01
C PRO A 219 14.70 -6.60 -7.35
N GLY A 220 14.06 -7.76 -7.37
CA GLY A 220 13.43 -8.32 -8.58
C GLY A 220 12.23 -7.52 -9.07
N LEU A 221 11.54 -6.82 -8.17
CA LEU A 221 10.36 -6.02 -8.51
C LEU A 221 10.72 -4.58 -8.93
N ILE A 222 11.79 -3.99 -8.38
CA ILE A 222 12.18 -2.59 -8.64
C ILE A 222 12.26 -2.25 -10.14
N PRO A 223 12.90 -3.05 -11.01
CA PRO A 223 12.96 -2.77 -12.44
C PRO A 223 11.60 -2.80 -13.13
N MET A 224 10.60 -3.46 -12.52
CA MET A 224 9.24 -3.53 -13.03
C MET A 224 8.41 -2.33 -12.57
N VAL A 225 8.80 -1.64 -11.49
CA VAL A 225 8.12 -0.44 -10.98
C VAL A 225 8.42 0.75 -11.90
N MET A 226 7.48 1.06 -12.79
CA MET A 226 7.58 2.15 -13.76
C MET A 226 7.41 3.54 -13.14
N LYS A 227 6.61 3.65 -12.07
CA LYS A 227 6.34 4.91 -11.36
C LYS A 227 5.94 4.61 -9.92
N TYR A 228 6.56 5.31 -8.97
CA TYR A 228 6.11 5.43 -7.58
C TYR A 228 6.14 6.92 -7.20
N LYS A 229 4.99 7.61 -7.30
CA LYS A 229 4.91 9.06 -7.06
C LYS A 229 3.56 9.46 -6.50
N PRO A 230 3.50 10.51 -5.66
CA PRO A 230 2.23 11.08 -5.30
C PRO A 230 1.50 11.62 -6.53
N HIS A 231 0.18 11.44 -6.58
CA HIS A 231 -0.70 12.05 -7.54
C HIS A 231 -0.94 13.50 -7.12
N PRO A 232 -0.72 14.48 -8.01
CA PRO A 232 -1.20 15.83 -7.77
C PRO A 232 -2.73 15.82 -7.75
N GLU A 233 -3.33 16.49 -6.77
CA GLU A 233 -4.79 16.75 -6.72
C GLU A 233 -5.28 17.45 -8.00
#